data_AF-A0A9D6STL7-F1
#
_entry.id   AF-A0A9D6STL7-F1
#
_cell.length_a   1.000
_cell.length_b   1.000
_cell.length_c   1.000
_cell.angle_alpha   90.00
_cell.angle_beta   90.00
_cell.angle_gamma   90.00
#
_symmetry.space_group_name_H-M   'P 1'
#
loop_
_entity.id
_entity.type
_entity.pdbx_description
1 polymer ?
#
loop_
_entity_poly.entity_id
_entity_poly.type
_entity_poly.pdbx_seq_one_letter_code
_entity_poly.pdbx_strand_id
1 'polypeptide(L)'
;MQIRKIYKKVNPELLYNEIKDFVQRQGAVLGESKLETYSSPVDSASFISRGTLTFNIQNESGKTPVECLRAHIVGSAKGETKLILDIDEKQFPAPKASALQDDLQFIFGPYEQKPQ
;
A
#
# COMPACT_ATOMS: atom_id res chain seq x y z
N MET A 1 -3.39 2.49 -13.68
CA MET A 1 -2.20 3.25 -13.22
C MET A 1 -1.37 2.46 -12.21
N GLN A 2 -0.04 2.64 -12.18
CA GLN A 2 0.83 2.09 -11.13
C GLN A 2 1.66 3.21 -10.48
N ILE A 3 1.73 3.22 -9.14
CA ILE A 3 2.51 4.19 -8.35
C ILE A 3 3.58 3.42 -7.57
N ARG A 4 4.81 3.92 -7.57
CA ARG A 4 5.93 3.33 -6.83
C ARG A 4 6.55 4.38 -5.94
N LYS A 5 6.66 4.08 -4.64
CA LYS A 5 7.28 4.97 -3.65
C LYS A 5 8.27 4.19 -2.79
N ILE A 6 9.34 4.86 -2.36
CA ILE A 6 10.35 4.30 -1.47
C ILE A 6 10.43 5.23 -0.26
N TYR A 7 10.28 4.67 0.93
CA TYR A 7 10.34 5.40 2.18
C TYR A 7 11.52 4.92 3.03
N LYS A 8 12.17 5.85 3.74
CA LYS A 8 13.24 5.54 4.70
C LYS A 8 12.76 5.64 6.13
N LYS A 9 13.16 4.68 6.97
CA LYS A 9 12.83 4.65 8.40
C LYS A 9 11.31 4.62 8.68
N VAL A 10 10.52 4.11 7.74
CA VAL A 10 9.08 3.90 7.92
C VAL A 10 8.85 2.44 8.24
N ASN A 11 8.14 2.15 9.34
CA ASN A 11 7.78 0.79 9.67
C ASN A 11 6.81 0.23 8.60
N PRO A 12 7.12 -0.89 7.93
CA PRO A 12 6.25 -1.50 6.93
C PRO A 12 4.85 -1.85 7.47
N GLU A 13 4.73 -2.21 8.74
CA GLU A 13 3.44 -2.52 9.37
C GLU A 13 2.59 -1.27 9.57
N LEU A 14 3.23 -0.14 9.94
CA LEU A 14 2.56 1.15 10.02
C LEU A 14 2.04 1.56 8.63
N LEU A 15 2.91 1.52 7.62
CA LEU A 15 2.52 1.84 6.25
C LEU A 15 1.38 0.95 5.75
N TYR A 16 1.40 -0.34 6.10
CA TYR A 16 0.33 -1.28 5.76
C TYR A 16 -1.02 -0.87 6.36
N ASN A 17 -1.04 -0.49 7.65
CA ASN A 17 -2.25 -0.05 8.32
C ASN A 17 -2.77 1.28 7.74
N GLU A 18 -1.89 2.26 7.52
CA GLU A 18 -2.28 3.56 6.96
C GLU A 18 -2.86 3.42 5.53
N ILE A 19 -2.22 2.60 4.68
CA ILE A 19 -2.73 2.33 3.32
C ILE A 19 -4.12 1.69 3.37
N LYS A 20 -4.33 0.75 4.30
CA LYS A 20 -5.63 0.12 4.51
C LYS A 20 -6.70 1.16 4.87
N ASP A 21 -6.41 2.04 5.82
CA ASP A 21 -7.37 3.06 6.27
C ASP A 21 -7.65 4.12 5.19
N PHE A 22 -6.64 4.59 4.46
CA PHE A 22 -6.84 5.56 3.38
C PHE A 22 -7.68 4.98 2.24
N VAL A 23 -7.39 3.75 1.82
CA VAL A 23 -8.14 3.13 0.71
C VAL A 23 -9.59 2.81 1.13
N GLN A 24 -9.81 2.39 2.39
CA GLN A 24 -11.16 2.22 2.92
C GLN A 24 -11.95 3.53 3.00
N ARG A 25 -11.29 4.64 3.36
CA ARG A 25 -11.91 5.98 3.37
C ARG A 25 -12.39 6.42 1.98
N GLN A 26 -11.73 5.98 0.91
CA GLN A 26 -12.15 6.24 -0.48
C GLN A 26 -13.33 5.36 -0.95
N GLY A 27 -13.89 4.53 -0.07
CA GLY A 27 -15.06 3.68 -0.30
C GLY A 27 -14.74 2.32 -0.93
N ALA A 28 -13.48 1.89 -0.90
CA ALA A 28 -13.10 0.55 -1.32
C ALA A 28 -13.16 -0.42 -0.14
N VAL A 29 -13.52 -1.68 -0.41
CA VAL A 29 -13.65 -2.72 0.60
C VAL A 29 -12.40 -3.58 0.59
N LEU A 30 -11.90 -3.95 1.77
CA LEU A 30 -10.76 -4.86 1.88
C LEU A 30 -11.14 -6.24 1.33
N GLY A 31 -10.39 -6.73 0.36
CA GLY A 31 -10.49 -8.08 -0.18
C GLY A 31 -9.58 -9.04 0.58
N GLU A 32 -8.39 -9.27 0.03
CA GLU A 32 -7.35 -10.08 0.66
C GLU A 32 -6.35 -9.18 1.39
N SER A 33 -5.93 -9.61 2.57
CA SER A 33 -4.94 -8.91 3.37
C SER A 33 -3.96 -9.91 3.94
N LYS A 34 -2.70 -9.84 3.50
CA LYS A 34 -1.64 -10.77 3.90
C LYS A 34 -0.44 -9.98 4.40
N LEU A 35 -0.01 -10.26 5.62
CA LEU A 35 1.21 -9.69 6.20
C LEU A 35 2.10 -10.84 6.65
N GLU A 36 3.28 -10.94 6.05
CA GLU A 36 4.26 -12.00 6.32
C GLU A 36 5.56 -11.35 6.81
N THR A 37 6.09 -11.83 7.93
CA THR A 37 7.36 -11.35 8.48
C THR A 37 8.39 -12.47 8.37
N TYR A 38 9.51 -12.17 7.70
CA TYR A 38 10.62 -13.09 7.51
C TYR A 38 11.85 -12.58 8.26
N SER A 39 12.60 -13.48 8.88
CA SER A 39 13.93 -13.16 9.38
C SER A 39 14.88 -12.89 8.22
N SER A 40 15.66 -11.82 8.31
CA SER A 40 16.64 -11.49 7.28
C SER A 40 17.80 -12.49 7.33
N PRO A 41 18.24 -13.04 6.18
CA PRO A 41 19.36 -13.98 6.14
C PRO A 41 20.71 -13.33 6.44
N VAL A 42 20.80 -11.99 6.39
CA VAL A 42 22.05 -11.23 6.57
C VAL A 42 22.28 -10.80 8.03
N ASP A 43 21.20 -10.61 8.79
CA ASP A 43 21.25 -10.18 10.19
C ASP A 43 20.05 -10.78 10.93
N SER A 44 20.30 -11.69 11.87
CA SER A 44 19.24 -12.39 12.62
C SER A 44 18.39 -11.47 13.50
N ALA A 45 18.82 -10.22 13.71
CA ALA A 45 18.09 -9.17 14.41
C ALA A 45 17.36 -8.18 13.48
N SER A 46 17.29 -8.49 12.18
CA SER A 46 16.59 -7.71 11.17
C SER A 46 15.47 -8.54 10.57
N PHE A 47 14.27 -7.96 10.51
CA PHE A 47 13.08 -8.59 9.95
C PHE A 47 12.66 -7.85 8.68
N ILE A 48 12.25 -8.61 7.68
CA ILE A 48 11.66 -8.10 6.44
C ILE A 48 10.18 -8.44 6.49
N SER A 49 9.33 -7.42 6.47
CA SER A 49 7.89 -7.57 6.39
C SER A 49 7.44 -7.39 4.95
N ARG A 50 6.54 -8.27 4.51
CA ARG A 50 5.85 -8.24 3.24
C ARG A 50 4.35 -8.14 3.48
N GLY A 51 3.78 -7.00 3.13
CA GLY A 51 2.35 -6.76 3.11
C GLY A 51 1.80 -6.85 1.69
N THR A 52 0.70 -7.57 1.50
CA THR A 52 -0.12 -7.52 0.29
C THR A 52 -1.55 -7.23 0.70
N LEU A 53 -2.11 -6.15 0.14
CA LEU A 53 -3.50 -5.75 0.32
C LEU A 53 -4.17 -5.72 -1.04
N THR A 54 -5.32 -6.35 -1.18
CA THR A 54 -6.21 -6.15 -2.33
C THR A 54 -7.48 -5.49 -1.84
N PHE A 55 -7.99 -4.57 -2.65
CA PHE A 55 -9.21 -3.84 -2.38
C PHE A 55 -10.14 -3.99 -3.55
N ASN A 56 -11.40 -4.18 -3.23
CA ASN A 56 -12.45 -4.41 -4.19
C ASN A 56 -13.51 -3.33 -4.07
N ILE A 57 -14.19 -3.03 -5.17
CA ILE A 57 -15.40 -2.21 -5.15
C ILE A 57 -16.61 -3.10 -5.47
N GLN A 58 -17.74 -2.82 -4.83
CA GLN A 58 -19.00 -3.45 -5.22
C GLN A 58 -19.44 -2.84 -6.54
N ASN A 59 -19.49 -3.67 -7.58
CA ASN A 59 -19.98 -3.26 -8.88
C ASN A 59 -21.53 -3.27 -8.86
N GLU A 60 -22.16 -2.38 -9.63
CA GLU A 60 -23.63 -2.19 -9.66
C GLU A 60 -24.41 -3.49 -9.96
N SER A 61 -23.76 -4.48 -10.57
CA SER A 61 -24.34 -5.78 -10.95
C SER A 61 -24.30 -6.86 -9.85
N GLY A 62 -23.77 -6.57 -8.65
CA GLY A 62 -23.88 -7.41 -7.45
C GLY A 62 -23.27 -8.83 -7.51
N LYS A 63 -22.62 -9.23 -8.61
CA LYS A 63 -22.22 -10.64 -8.82
C LYS A 63 -20.75 -10.98 -8.51
N THR A 64 -19.86 -10.00 -8.39
CA THR A 64 -18.51 -10.26 -7.88
C THR A 64 -17.83 -8.95 -7.47
N PRO A 65 -17.19 -8.86 -6.29
CA PRO A 65 -16.31 -7.75 -5.98
C PRO A 65 -15.19 -7.70 -7.02
N VAL A 66 -15.02 -6.55 -7.68
CA VAL A 66 -13.97 -6.35 -8.69
C VAL A 66 -12.77 -5.69 -8.02
N GLU A 67 -11.60 -6.29 -8.16
CA GLU A 67 -10.34 -5.72 -7.65
C GLU A 67 -10.11 -4.35 -8.31
N CYS A 68 -10.01 -3.31 -7.49
CA CYS A 68 -9.83 -1.94 -7.93
C CYS A 68 -8.43 -1.40 -7.58
N LEU A 69 -7.83 -1.91 -6.51
CA LEU A 69 -6.52 -1.49 -6.03
C LEU A 69 -5.79 -2.64 -5.37
N ARG A 70 -4.49 -2.74 -5.63
CA ARG A 70 -3.58 -3.66 -4.94
C ARG A 70 -2.39 -2.90 -4.40
N ALA A 71 -2.09 -3.08 -3.13
CA ALA A 71 -0.91 -2.54 -2.48
C ALA A 71 0.07 -3.65 -2.13
N HIS A 72 1.31 -3.49 -2.54
CA HIS A 72 2.43 -4.33 -2.15
C HIS A 72 3.43 -3.51 -1.36
N ILE A 73 3.71 -3.95 -0.14
CA ILE A 73 4.63 -3.31 0.79
C ILE A 73 5.72 -4.32 1.11
N VAL A 74 6.98 -3.95 0.91
CA VAL A 74 8.12 -4.78 1.29
C VAL A 74 9.16 -3.88 1.94
N GLY A 75 9.58 -4.21 3.15
CA GLY A 75 10.56 -3.39 3.84
C GLY A 75 11.01 -3.94 5.17
N SER A 76 11.94 -3.22 5.78
CA SER A 76 12.38 -3.47 7.14
C SER A 76 12.29 -2.18 7.94
N ALA A 77 11.92 -2.28 9.23
CA ALA A 77 11.80 -1.11 10.09
C ALA A 77 13.10 -0.30 10.24
N LYS A 78 14.27 -0.96 10.11
CA LYS A 78 15.60 -0.34 10.19
C LYS A 78 16.12 0.18 8.84
N GLY A 79 15.46 -0.13 7.74
CA GLY A 79 15.96 0.12 6.38
C GLY A 79 15.00 0.94 5.53
N GLU A 80 14.79 0.45 4.32
CA GLU A 80 13.86 1.03 3.34
C GLU A 80 12.58 0.22 3.29
N THR A 81 11.47 0.92 3.13
CA THR A 81 10.15 0.35 2.91
C THR A 81 9.66 0.79 1.54
N LYS A 82 9.46 -0.18 0.68
CA LYS A 82 9.02 0.01 -0.71
C LYS A 82 7.53 -0.24 -0.78
N LEU A 83 6.84 0.66 -1.46
CA LEU A 83 5.41 0.59 -1.73
C LEU A 83 5.19 0.56 -3.25
N ILE A 84 4.38 -0.39 -3.69
CA ILE A 84 3.83 -0.44 -5.04
C ILE A 84 2.32 -0.44 -4.91
N LEU A 85 1.67 0.51 -5.58
CA LEU A 85 0.22 0.58 -5.71
C LEU A 85 -0.14 0.32 -7.16
N ASP A 86 -0.87 -0.75 -7.42
CA ASP A 86 -1.48 -1.05 -8.71
C ASP A 86 -2.96 -0.67 -8.64
N ILE A 87 -3.38 0.26 -9.50
CA ILE A 87 -4.71 0.86 -9.46
C ILE A 87 -5.40 0.61 -10.81
N ASP A 88 -6.58 -0.02 -10.78
CA ASP A 88 -7.46 -0.11 -11.94
C ASP A 88 -8.29 1.18 -12.06
N GLU A 89 -7.92 2.04 -13.00
CA GLU A 89 -8.58 3.33 -13.21
C GLU A 89 -10.05 3.22 -13.64
N LYS A 90 -10.49 2.05 -14.14
CA LYS A 90 -11.89 1.81 -14.48
C LYS A 90 -12.75 1.70 -13.23
N GLN A 91 -12.20 1.15 -12.16
CA GLN A 91 -12.90 0.91 -10.89
C GLN A 91 -12.54 1.94 -9.82
N PHE A 92 -11.35 2.53 -9.91
CA PHE A 92 -10.81 3.51 -8.98
C PHE A 92 -10.36 4.77 -9.73
N PRO A 93 -11.27 5.73 -9.93
CA PRO A 93 -11.03 6.86 -10.82
C PRO A 93 -9.94 7.81 -10.28
N ALA A 94 -9.32 8.55 -11.20
CA ALA A 94 -8.18 9.43 -10.93
C ALA A 94 -8.35 10.38 -9.72
N PRO A 95 -9.53 10.99 -9.44
CA PRO A 95 -9.69 11.84 -8.26
C PRO A 95 -9.46 11.09 -6.93
N LYS A 96 -9.93 9.84 -6.82
CA LYS A 96 -9.70 9.00 -5.63
C LYS A 96 -8.25 8.59 -5.51
N ALA A 97 -7.61 8.30 -6.65
CA ALA A 97 -6.18 7.98 -6.71
C ALA A 97 -5.29 9.17 -6.36
N SER A 98 -5.69 10.38 -6.73
CA SER A 98 -5.00 11.62 -6.34
C SER A 98 -5.16 11.87 -4.84
N ALA A 99 -6.38 11.78 -4.30
CA ALA A 99 -6.62 11.95 -2.87
C ALA A 99 -5.80 10.96 -2.02
N LEU A 100 -5.74 9.68 -2.43
CA LEU A 100 -4.89 8.69 -1.78
C LEU A 100 -3.39 9.07 -1.83
N GLN A 101 -2.92 9.59 -2.96
CA GLN A 101 -1.54 10.06 -3.08
C GLN A 101 -1.27 11.27 -2.20
N ASP A 102 -2.21 12.21 -2.11
CA ASP A 102 -2.09 13.40 -1.26
C ASP A 102 -2.04 13.03 0.23
N ASP A 103 -2.89 12.09 0.67
CA ASP A 103 -2.85 11.55 2.04
C ASP A 103 -1.49 10.90 2.34
N LEU A 104 -0.97 10.09 1.41
CA LEU A 104 0.36 9.48 1.55
C LEU A 104 1.48 10.51 1.53
N GLN A 105 1.39 11.53 0.69
CA GLN A 105 2.36 12.62 0.62
C GLN A 105 2.35 13.43 1.92
N PHE A 106 1.19 13.65 2.51
CA PHE A 106 1.05 14.40 3.76
C PHE A 106 1.68 13.65 4.95
N ILE A 107 1.42 12.34 5.08
CA ILE A 107 1.90 11.54 6.21
C ILE A 107 3.35 11.08 6.02
N PHE A 108 3.67 10.57 4.83
CA PHE A 108 4.97 9.92 4.55
C PHE A 108 5.92 10.75 3.69
N GLY A 109 5.49 11.90 3.16
CA GLY A 109 6.32 12.77 2.32
C GLY A 109 7.69 13.13 2.91
N PRO A 110 7.83 13.42 4.22
CA PRO A 110 9.13 13.68 4.83
C PRO A 110 10.09 12.48 4.81
N TYR A 111 9.56 11.27 4.69
CA TYR A 111 10.30 10.01 4.68
C TYR A 111 10.50 9.46 3.26
N GLU A 112 9.83 10.03 2.26
CA GLU A 112 9.91 9.61 0.87
C GLU A 112 11.28 9.94 0.29
N GLN A 113 11.93 8.92 -0.25
CA GLN A 113 13.11 9.10 -1.07
C GLN A 113 12.70 9.42 -2.49
N LYS A 114 13.05 10.63 -2.94
CA LYS A 114 12.94 10.97 -4.36
C LYS A 114 13.87 10.03 -5.15
N PRO A 115 13.42 9.44 -6.27
CA PRO A 115 14.31 8.73 -7.17
C PRO A 115 15.41 9.70 -7.61
N GLN A 116 16.67 9.27 -7.48
CA GLN A 116 17.84 10.00 -7.96
C GLN A 116 17.95 9.89 -9.48
#